data_AF-A0A2H3BIQ8-F1
#
_entry.id   AF-A0A2H3BIQ8-F1
#
_cell.length_a   1.000
_cell.length_b   1.000
_cell.length_c   1.000
_cell.angle_alpha   90.00
_cell.angle_beta   90.00
_cell.angle_gamma   90.00
#
_symmetry.space_group_name_H-M   'P 1'
#
loop_
_entity.id
_entity.type
_entity.pdbx_description
1 polymer ?
#
loop_
_entity_poly.entity_id
_entity_poly.type
_entity_poly.pdbx_seq_one_letter_code
_entity_poly.pdbx_strand_id
1 'polypeptide(L)'
;MGPYKDEEEFIAFLRNENVEDNNEIAMFAVYDKTKEGEAYAGVIGFVNSSAQDLVTEIFVIIAPAFQRTHVTSNAIGILLKYALDLQGGLGLRRVVWQASAANAASIRTAERMGFRQEGVLRWHKAWPESKSRGANGTRVRKGDPREEMFPLGRDTVVLSICWDDWEGGVRAHVEATMARTE
;
A
#
# COMPACT_ATOMS: atom_id res chain seq x y z
N MET A 1 2.31 -6.86 6.86
CA MET A 1 1.46 -6.93 8.07
C MET A 1 1.26 -8.38 8.47
N GLY A 2 0.63 -8.63 9.61
CA GLY A 2 0.57 -9.94 10.23
C GLY A 2 1.92 -10.39 10.83
N PRO A 3 2.04 -11.67 11.22
CA PRO A 3 0.97 -12.67 11.15
C PRO A 3 -0.19 -12.33 12.10
N TYR A 4 -1.40 -12.77 11.73
CA TYR A 4 -2.59 -12.77 12.59
C TYR A 4 -2.85 -14.22 13.01
N LYS A 5 -3.33 -14.43 14.23
CA LYS A 5 -3.57 -15.75 14.81
C LYS A 5 -4.78 -16.43 14.18
N ASP A 6 -5.82 -15.65 13.89
CA ASP A 6 -7.09 -16.10 13.35
C ASP A 6 -7.78 -15.00 12.53
N GLU A 7 -8.94 -15.35 11.97
CA GLU A 7 -9.80 -14.44 11.21
C GLU A 7 -10.32 -13.29 12.07
N GLU A 8 -10.67 -13.54 13.33
CA GLU A 8 -11.18 -12.52 14.25
C GLU A 8 -10.13 -11.44 14.50
N GLU A 9 -8.85 -11.80 14.71
CA GLU A 9 -7.76 -10.84 14.88
C GLU A 9 -7.52 -10.03 13.59
N PHE A 10 -7.66 -10.65 12.42
CA PHE A 10 -7.55 -9.95 11.14
C PHE A 10 -8.71 -8.98 10.92
N ILE A 11 -9.94 -9.41 11.19
CA ILE A 11 -11.15 -8.57 11.10
C ILE A 11 -11.06 -7.45 12.11
N ALA A 12 -10.66 -7.74 13.35
CA ALA A 12 -10.43 -6.73 14.37
C ALA A 12 -9.34 -5.76 13.91
N PHE A 13 -8.23 -6.21 13.32
CA PHE A 13 -7.25 -5.29 12.75
C PHE A 13 -7.83 -4.38 11.66
N LEU A 14 -8.70 -4.90 10.79
CA LEU A 14 -9.34 -4.12 9.74
C LEU A 14 -10.45 -3.18 10.27
N ARG A 15 -11.18 -3.57 11.31
CA ARG A 15 -12.31 -2.82 11.87
C ARG A 15 -11.93 -1.88 13.02
N ASN A 16 -10.93 -2.25 13.82
CA ASN A 16 -10.63 -1.57 15.08
C ASN A 16 -9.96 -0.20 14.84
N GLU A 17 -10.42 0.79 15.62
CA GLU A 17 -10.02 2.21 15.74
C GLU A 17 -9.73 3.03 14.45
N ASN A 18 -9.68 2.45 13.25
CA ASN A 18 -9.06 3.07 12.08
C ASN A 18 -9.91 3.10 10.80
N VAL A 19 -11.12 2.53 10.75
CA VAL A 19 -11.91 2.58 9.49
C VAL A 19 -13.33 3.09 9.72
N GLU A 20 -14.05 2.61 10.75
CA GLU A 20 -15.46 2.96 10.92
C GLU A 20 -15.68 4.42 11.35
N ASP A 21 -14.74 5.03 12.09
CA ASP A 21 -14.81 6.42 12.58
C ASP A 21 -13.61 7.28 12.13
N ASN A 22 -12.84 6.84 11.12
CA ASN A 22 -11.66 7.56 10.64
C ASN A 22 -11.82 8.00 9.18
N ASN A 23 -12.06 9.30 9.01
CA ASN A 23 -12.29 9.95 7.73
C ASN A 23 -11.05 9.96 6.81
N GLU A 24 -9.88 9.61 7.34
CA GLU A 24 -8.61 9.56 6.62
C GLU A 24 -8.32 8.17 6.01
N ILE A 25 -9.20 7.19 6.25
CA ILE A 25 -9.03 5.81 5.84
C ILE A 25 -10.28 5.30 5.12
N ALA A 26 -10.09 4.65 3.98
CA ALA A 26 -11.15 3.98 3.24
C ALA A 26 -10.63 2.64 2.67
N MET A 27 -11.27 1.54 3.05
CA MET A 27 -10.84 0.18 2.67
C MET A 27 -11.84 -0.46 1.71
N PHE A 28 -11.32 -1.22 0.75
CA PHE A 28 -12.06 -1.93 -0.29
C PHE A 28 -11.63 -3.39 -0.36
N ALA A 29 -12.60 -4.27 -0.60
CA ALA A 29 -12.32 -5.66 -0.94
C ALA A 29 -11.95 -5.78 -2.42
N VAL A 30 -10.95 -6.62 -2.72
CA VAL A 30 -10.53 -6.93 -4.09
C VAL A 30 -11.10 -8.29 -4.48
N TYR A 31 -11.84 -8.33 -5.58
CA TYR A 31 -12.42 -9.54 -6.14
C TYR A 31 -11.93 -9.76 -7.58
N ASP A 32 -11.48 -10.98 -7.89
CA ASP A 32 -11.14 -11.37 -9.26
C ASP A 32 -12.41 -11.83 -10.00
N LYS A 33 -12.97 -10.93 -10.80
CA LYS A 33 -14.19 -11.17 -11.59
C LYS A 33 -14.00 -12.13 -12.76
N THR A 34 -12.76 -12.54 -13.05
CA THR A 34 -12.49 -13.53 -14.11
C THR A 34 -12.72 -14.98 -13.65
N LYS A 35 -12.88 -15.18 -12.33
CA LYS A 35 -13.17 -16.48 -11.73
C LYS A 35 -14.66 -16.61 -11.44
N GLU A 36 -15.18 -17.82 -11.64
CA GLU A 36 -16.55 -18.16 -11.27
C GLU A 36 -16.74 -17.93 -9.76
N GLY A 37 -17.83 -17.25 -9.39
CA GLY A 37 -18.14 -16.89 -8.00
C GLY A 37 -17.41 -15.68 -7.44
N GLU A 38 -16.71 -14.88 -8.27
CA GLU A 38 -15.99 -13.65 -7.86
C GLU A 38 -15.04 -13.92 -6.69
N ALA A 39 -13.88 -14.51 -6.98
CA ALA A 39 -12.99 -14.97 -5.92
C ALA A 39 -12.36 -13.80 -5.16
N TYR A 40 -12.51 -13.78 -3.83
CA TYR A 40 -11.87 -12.78 -2.97
C TYR A 40 -10.34 -12.88 -3.05
N ALA A 41 -9.69 -11.78 -3.41
CA ALA A 41 -8.27 -11.73 -3.71
C ALA A 41 -7.46 -10.85 -2.75
N GLY A 42 -8.10 -10.07 -1.88
CA GLY A 42 -7.42 -9.29 -0.85
C GLY A 42 -8.12 -7.98 -0.49
N VAL A 43 -7.35 -7.06 0.07
CA VAL A 43 -7.82 -5.74 0.52
C VAL A 43 -6.92 -4.66 -0.05
N ILE A 44 -7.52 -3.56 -0.47
CA ILE A 44 -6.82 -2.36 -0.91
C ILE A 44 -7.50 -1.13 -0.33
N GLY A 45 -6.80 -0.01 -0.16
CA GLY A 45 -7.44 1.17 0.42
C GLY A 45 -6.60 2.43 0.39
N PHE A 46 -7.24 3.50 0.83
CA PHE A 46 -6.65 4.78 1.14
C PHE A 46 -6.38 4.87 2.64
N VAL A 47 -5.19 5.35 3.01
CA VAL A 47 -4.78 5.61 4.39
C VAL A 47 -4.03 6.92 4.47
N ASN A 48 -3.91 7.50 5.66
CA ASN A 48 -3.21 8.78 5.89
C ASN A 48 -3.70 9.89 4.93
N SER A 49 -5.02 9.94 4.70
CA SER A 49 -5.62 10.86 3.72
C SER A 49 -5.81 12.25 4.31
N SER A 50 -5.57 13.28 3.51
CA SER A 50 -5.87 14.68 3.84
C SER A 50 -6.72 15.28 2.74
N ALA A 51 -7.99 15.55 3.04
CA ALA A 51 -8.89 16.26 2.13
C ALA A 51 -8.43 17.71 1.91
N GLN A 52 -7.83 18.34 2.91
CA GLN A 52 -7.31 19.70 2.83
C GLN A 52 -6.13 19.80 1.86
N ASP A 53 -5.21 18.83 1.93
CA ASP A 53 -3.99 18.83 1.10
C ASP A 53 -4.17 18.06 -0.22
N LEU A 54 -5.32 17.41 -0.40
CA LEU A 54 -5.65 16.58 -1.55
C LEU A 54 -4.65 15.43 -1.73
N VAL A 55 -4.38 14.71 -0.64
CA VAL A 55 -3.37 13.65 -0.55
C VAL A 55 -3.97 12.37 0.03
N THR A 56 -3.50 11.23 -0.44
CA THR A 56 -3.71 9.94 0.21
C THR A 56 -2.49 9.04 0.06
N GLU A 57 -2.32 8.06 0.94
CA GLU A 57 -1.47 6.89 0.72
C GLU A 57 -2.32 5.70 0.26
N ILE A 58 -1.81 4.88 -0.66
CA ILE A 58 -2.44 3.61 -1.03
C ILE A 58 -1.87 2.45 -0.21
N PHE A 59 -2.76 1.62 0.28
CA PHE A 59 -2.48 0.41 1.03
C PHE A 59 -2.91 -0.82 0.23
N VAL A 60 -2.07 -1.86 0.17
CA VAL A 60 -2.34 -3.05 -0.66
C VAL A 60 -1.96 -4.35 0.07
N ILE A 61 -2.92 -5.28 0.17
CA ILE A 61 -2.70 -6.67 0.56
C ILE A 61 -3.38 -7.58 -0.47
N ILE A 62 -2.59 -8.36 -1.20
CA ILE A 62 -3.09 -9.36 -2.14
C ILE A 62 -2.76 -10.75 -1.61
N ALA A 63 -3.77 -11.63 -1.56
CA ALA A 63 -3.62 -13.00 -1.13
C ALA A 63 -2.63 -13.77 -2.03
N PRO A 64 -1.80 -14.68 -1.49
CA PRO A 64 -0.72 -15.32 -2.24
C PRO A 64 -1.11 -15.93 -3.59
N ALA A 65 -2.31 -16.52 -3.69
CA ALA A 65 -2.82 -17.14 -4.91
C ALA A 65 -3.05 -16.15 -6.08
N PHE A 66 -3.18 -14.85 -5.77
CA PHE A 66 -3.42 -13.78 -6.75
C PHE A 66 -2.20 -12.86 -6.90
N GLN A 67 -1.08 -13.16 -6.26
CA GLN A 67 0.15 -12.41 -6.44
C GLN A 67 0.78 -12.76 -7.79
N ARG A 68 1.39 -11.76 -8.44
CA ARG A 68 1.99 -11.89 -9.77
C ARG A 68 0.97 -12.28 -10.86
N THR A 69 -0.30 -11.92 -10.66
CA THR A 69 -1.36 -11.99 -11.69
C THR A 69 -1.83 -10.58 -12.07
N HIS A 70 -2.81 -10.50 -12.99
CA HIS A 70 -3.49 -9.25 -13.39
C HIS A 70 -4.12 -8.51 -12.20
N VAL A 71 -4.53 -9.23 -11.15
CA VAL A 71 -5.32 -8.69 -10.03
C VAL A 71 -4.63 -7.52 -9.34
N THR A 72 -3.33 -7.64 -9.03
CA THR A 72 -2.62 -6.59 -8.28
C THR A 72 -2.60 -5.28 -9.07
N SER A 73 -2.25 -5.34 -10.36
CA SER A 73 -2.15 -4.15 -11.20
C SER A 73 -3.53 -3.53 -11.47
N ASN A 74 -4.56 -4.36 -11.66
CA ASN A 74 -5.93 -3.89 -11.86
C ASN A 74 -6.50 -3.22 -10.61
N ALA A 75 -6.32 -3.82 -9.43
CA ALA A 75 -6.78 -3.22 -8.17
C ALA A 75 -6.12 -1.85 -7.92
N ILE A 76 -4.79 -1.76 -8.10
CA ILE A 76 -4.07 -0.49 -7.94
C ILE A 76 -4.52 0.54 -8.99
N GLY A 77 -4.65 0.13 -10.25
CA GLY A 77 -5.04 1.04 -11.33
C GLY A 77 -6.45 1.61 -11.16
N ILE A 78 -7.41 0.81 -10.69
CA ILE A 78 -8.75 1.29 -10.35
C ILE A 78 -8.70 2.35 -9.25
N LEU A 79 -7.93 2.11 -8.17
CA LEU A 79 -7.80 3.09 -7.08
C LEU A 79 -7.06 4.36 -7.52
N LEU A 80 -6.04 4.25 -8.37
CA LEU A 80 -5.35 5.42 -8.91
C LEU A 80 -6.27 6.30 -9.76
N LYS A 81 -7.07 5.68 -10.64
CA LYS A 81 -8.10 6.40 -11.41
C LYS A 81 -9.08 7.09 -10.48
N TYR A 82 -9.60 6.37 -9.48
CA TYR A 82 -10.53 6.96 -8.52
C TYR A 82 -9.90 8.10 -7.71
N ALA A 83 -8.64 8.00 -7.32
CA ALA A 83 -7.96 9.05 -6.57
C ALA A 83 -7.67 10.30 -7.42
N LEU A 84 -7.13 10.12 -8.63
CA LEU A 84 -6.49 11.20 -9.40
C LEU A 84 -7.36 11.75 -10.54
N ASP A 85 -8.32 11.00 -11.09
CA ASP A 85 -9.19 11.52 -12.15
C ASP A 85 -10.08 12.66 -11.59
N LEU A 86 -10.16 13.78 -12.32
CA LEU A 86 -11.04 14.91 -11.98
C LEU A 86 -12.53 14.57 -12.18
N GLN A 87 -12.84 13.81 -13.23
CA GLN A 87 -14.23 13.42 -13.56
C GLN A 87 -14.48 11.99 -13.08
N GLY A 88 -15.43 11.83 -12.16
CA GLY A 88 -15.76 10.52 -11.59
C GLY A 88 -14.75 9.98 -10.56
N GLY A 89 -13.69 10.74 -10.28
CA GLY A 89 -12.75 10.50 -9.18
C GLY A 89 -12.79 11.60 -8.13
N LEU A 90 -11.82 11.55 -7.21
CA LEU A 90 -11.68 12.47 -6.08
C LEU A 90 -10.89 13.74 -6.43
N GLY A 91 -10.21 13.79 -7.58
CA GLY A 91 -9.38 14.92 -7.99
C GLY A 91 -8.24 15.23 -7.01
N LEU A 92 -7.68 14.21 -6.35
CA LEU A 92 -6.55 14.38 -5.44
C LEU A 92 -5.31 14.81 -6.22
N ARG A 93 -4.42 15.55 -5.55
CA ARG A 93 -3.17 16.03 -6.15
C ARG A 93 -2.05 15.01 -6.09
N ARG A 94 -2.12 14.06 -5.16
CA ARG A 94 -1.01 13.15 -4.88
C ARG A 94 -1.46 11.85 -4.20
N VAL A 95 -0.94 10.74 -4.70
CA VAL A 95 -1.05 9.41 -4.11
C VAL A 95 0.33 8.93 -3.70
N VAL A 96 0.48 8.52 -2.45
CA VAL A 96 1.72 8.04 -1.84
C VAL A 96 1.71 6.51 -1.75
N TRP A 97 2.88 5.89 -1.91
CA TRP A 97 3.13 4.49 -1.60
C TRP A 97 4.31 4.41 -0.63
N GLN A 98 4.12 3.70 0.49
CA GLN A 98 5.21 3.41 1.43
C GLN A 98 5.53 1.92 1.49
N ALA A 99 6.80 1.57 1.31
CA ALA A 99 7.29 0.20 1.41
C ALA A 99 8.49 0.10 2.35
N SER A 100 8.72 -1.09 2.94
CA SER A 100 10.00 -1.33 3.64
C SER A 100 11.12 -1.23 2.60
N ALA A 101 12.25 -0.63 2.93
CA ALA A 101 13.43 -0.66 2.07
C ALA A 101 13.92 -2.10 1.77
N ALA A 102 13.63 -3.05 2.66
CA ALA A 102 13.90 -4.47 2.44
C ALA A 102 12.88 -5.16 1.51
N ASN A 103 11.73 -4.52 1.20
CA ASN A 103 10.67 -5.10 0.39
C ASN A 103 10.76 -4.65 -1.07
N ALA A 104 11.78 -5.14 -1.77
CA ALA A 104 12.01 -4.82 -3.18
C ALA A 104 10.83 -5.23 -4.10
N ALA A 105 10.05 -6.24 -3.74
CA ALA A 105 8.88 -6.65 -4.54
C ALA A 105 7.75 -5.60 -4.50
N SER A 106 7.49 -5.00 -3.33
CA SER A 106 6.51 -3.92 -3.20
C SER A 106 6.99 -2.65 -3.90
N ILE A 107 8.27 -2.30 -3.78
CA ILE A 107 8.86 -1.13 -4.44
C ILE A 107 8.72 -1.28 -5.97
N ARG A 108 9.15 -2.41 -6.53
CA ARG A 108 9.00 -2.69 -7.97
C ARG A 108 7.55 -2.68 -8.44
N THR A 109 6.61 -3.07 -7.57
CA THR A 109 5.18 -3.01 -7.90
C THR A 109 4.72 -1.57 -8.02
N ALA A 110 5.11 -0.70 -7.10
CA ALA A 110 4.81 0.74 -7.17
C ALA A 110 5.44 1.39 -8.42
N GLU A 111 6.74 1.16 -8.65
CA GLU A 111 7.45 1.68 -9.83
C GLU A 111 6.81 1.25 -11.14
N ARG A 112 6.40 -0.03 -11.25
CA ARG A 112 5.70 -0.55 -12.42
C ARG A 112 4.36 0.15 -12.66
N MET A 113 3.68 0.61 -11.60
CA MET A 113 2.44 1.38 -11.70
C MET A 113 2.67 2.88 -11.94
N GLY A 114 3.92 3.31 -12.16
CA GLY A 114 4.27 4.69 -12.47
C GLY A 114 4.59 5.55 -11.24
N PHE A 115 4.65 4.97 -10.03
CA PHE A 115 5.12 5.71 -8.86
C PHE A 115 6.60 6.05 -8.98
N ARG A 116 6.96 7.29 -8.65
CA ARG A 116 8.33 7.76 -8.60
C ARG A 116 8.85 7.74 -7.16
N GLN A 117 10.03 7.17 -6.95
CA GLN A 117 10.69 7.22 -5.65
C GLN A 117 11.16 8.65 -5.32
N GLU A 118 10.84 9.11 -4.12
CA GLU A 118 11.22 10.44 -3.63
C GLU A 118 12.31 10.39 -2.55
N GLY A 119 12.36 9.32 -1.76
CA GLY A 119 13.34 9.21 -0.70
C GLY A 119 13.24 7.97 0.16
N VAL A 120 14.18 7.85 1.10
CA VAL A 120 14.23 6.79 2.12
C VAL A 120 14.23 7.43 3.50
N LEU A 121 13.18 7.16 4.26
CA LEU A 121 13.07 7.51 5.68
C LEU A 121 13.85 6.45 6.48
N ARG A 122 15.08 6.78 6.87
CA ARG A 122 15.93 5.92 7.71
C ARG A 122 15.36 5.84 9.12
N TRP A 123 15.35 4.65 9.71
CA TRP A 123 14.81 4.41 11.07
C TRP A 123 13.37 4.92 11.25
N HIS A 124 12.55 4.88 10.20
CA HIS A 124 11.19 5.41 10.22
C HIS A 124 10.30 4.70 11.25
N LYS A 125 10.45 3.39 11.42
CA LYS A 125 9.63 2.63 12.38
C LYS A 125 10.51 1.79 13.30
N ALA A 126 10.17 1.80 14.59
CA ALA A 126 10.58 0.76 15.54
C ALA A 126 9.93 -0.56 15.11
N TRP A 127 10.70 -1.65 15.09
CA TRP A 127 10.29 -2.86 14.39
C TRP A 127 10.51 -4.13 15.22
N PRO A 128 9.50 -5.02 15.32
CA PRO A 128 9.60 -6.21 16.14
C PRO A 128 10.39 -7.32 15.43
N GLU A 129 11.03 -8.19 16.22
CA GLU A 129 11.79 -9.35 15.71
C GLU A 129 10.92 -10.30 14.89
N SER A 130 9.65 -10.48 15.28
CA SER A 130 8.67 -11.33 14.56
C SER A 130 8.43 -10.90 13.11
N LYS A 131 8.84 -9.68 12.73
CA LYS A 131 8.72 -9.14 11.38
C LYS A 131 10.08 -8.81 10.76
N SER A 132 11.16 -9.46 11.21
CA SER A 132 12.55 -9.18 10.80
C SER A 132 12.79 -9.09 9.29
N ARG A 133 12.02 -9.81 8.46
CA ARG A 133 12.07 -9.70 6.98
C ARG A 133 11.85 -8.26 6.46
N GLY A 134 11.14 -7.43 7.21
CA GLY A 134 10.89 -6.03 6.87
C GLY A 134 11.84 -5.02 7.54
N ALA A 135 12.81 -5.48 8.33
CA ALA A 135 13.76 -4.63 9.04
C ALA A 135 14.90 -4.15 8.13
N ASN A 136 15.65 -3.15 8.58
CA ASN A 136 16.85 -2.64 7.93
C ASN A 136 18.12 -3.45 8.27
N GLY A 137 17.98 -4.60 8.94
CA GLY A 137 19.08 -5.48 9.32
C GLY A 137 19.91 -5.01 10.52
N THR A 138 19.56 -3.87 11.14
CA THR A 138 20.29 -3.30 12.28
C THR A 138 19.48 -3.41 13.56
N ARG A 139 20.16 -3.81 14.65
CA ARG A 139 19.60 -3.82 16.01
C ARG A 139 19.72 -2.46 16.68
N VAL A 140 18.76 -2.15 17.53
CA VAL A 140 18.79 -0.96 18.40
C VAL A 140 19.93 -1.05 19.42
N ARG A 141 20.26 0.06 20.09
CA ARG A 141 21.33 0.10 21.10
C ARG A 141 20.84 -0.58 22.38
N LYS A 142 21.76 -1.20 23.12
CA LYS A 142 21.46 -1.75 24.45
C LYS A 142 20.96 -0.65 25.38
N GLY A 143 19.82 -0.88 26.03
CA GLY A 143 19.15 0.07 26.91
C GLY A 143 18.26 1.08 26.19
N ASP A 144 18.06 0.97 24.87
CA ASP A 144 17.07 1.81 24.17
C ASP A 144 15.65 1.52 24.71
N PRO A 145 14.79 2.55 24.85
CA PRO A 145 13.41 2.34 25.27
C PRO A 145 12.70 1.32 24.38
N ARG A 146 12.05 0.34 25.02
CA ARG A 146 11.29 -0.75 24.34
C ARG A 146 12.16 -1.68 23.49
N GLU A 147 13.46 -1.78 23.74
CA GLU A 147 14.37 -2.66 22.99
C GLU A 147 13.91 -4.13 22.96
N GLU A 148 13.26 -4.62 24.03
CA GLU A 148 12.74 -5.99 24.09
C GLU A 148 11.57 -6.21 23.12
N MET A 149 10.72 -5.19 22.91
CA MET A 149 9.54 -5.28 22.05
C MET A 149 9.85 -4.92 20.59
N PHE A 150 10.77 -3.97 20.38
CA PHE A 150 11.17 -3.49 19.05
C PHE A 150 12.70 -3.45 18.91
N PRO A 151 13.35 -4.62 18.85
CA PRO A 151 14.81 -4.69 18.81
C PRO A 151 15.42 -4.24 17.47
N LEU A 152 14.61 -3.96 16.45
CA LEU A 152 15.06 -3.67 15.09
C LEU A 152 14.55 -2.31 14.60
N GLY A 153 15.22 -1.74 13.60
CA GLY A 153 14.73 -0.61 12.82
C GLY A 153 14.10 -1.02 11.49
N ARG A 154 13.18 -0.20 10.95
CA ARG A 154 12.70 -0.31 9.57
C ARG A 154 12.85 1.02 8.84
N ASP A 155 13.63 0.98 7.77
CA ASP A 155 13.70 2.05 6.79
C ASP A 155 12.51 1.96 5.83
N THR A 156 11.99 3.11 5.39
CA THR A 156 10.83 3.18 4.50
C THR A 156 11.18 3.92 3.23
N VAL A 157 10.93 3.29 2.09
CA VAL A 157 10.96 3.97 0.79
C VAL A 157 9.61 4.63 0.58
N VAL A 158 9.64 5.91 0.21
CA VAL A 158 8.46 6.71 -0.14
C VAL A 158 8.47 6.92 -1.64
N LEU A 159 7.37 6.55 -2.28
CA LEU A 159 7.12 6.80 -3.69
C LEU A 159 5.78 7.52 -3.86
N SER A 160 5.57 8.20 -4.98
CA SER A 160 4.29 8.85 -5.27
C SER A 160 4.01 9.04 -6.75
N ILE A 161 2.74 9.30 -7.03
CA ILE A 161 2.24 9.86 -8.29
C ILE A 161 1.55 11.18 -7.93
N CYS A 162 1.92 12.26 -8.60
CA CYS A 162 1.22 13.53 -8.53
C CYS A 162 0.24 13.67 -9.72
N TRP A 163 -0.73 14.58 -9.60
CA TRP A 163 -1.75 14.80 -10.64
C TRP A 163 -1.13 15.20 -12.00
N ASP A 164 -0.02 15.90 -11.99
CA ASP A 164 0.72 16.31 -13.18
C ASP A 164 1.51 15.15 -13.80
N ASP A 165 2.01 14.20 -13.00
CA ASP A 165 2.52 12.91 -13.52
C ASP A 165 1.37 12.12 -14.18
N TRP A 166 0.20 12.11 -13.53
CA TRP A 166 -1.00 11.41 -13.97
C TRP A 166 -1.46 11.88 -15.35
N GLU A 167 -1.69 13.19 -15.50
CA GLU A 167 -2.04 13.83 -16.77
C GLU A 167 -0.88 13.81 -17.78
N GLY A 168 0.37 13.84 -17.28
CA GLY A 168 1.60 13.76 -18.05
C GLY A 168 1.90 12.39 -18.67
N GLY A 169 0.99 11.41 -18.53
CA GLY A 169 1.06 10.12 -19.22
C GLY A 169 1.06 8.89 -18.31
N VAL A 170 1.22 9.06 -17.00
CA VAL A 170 1.13 7.92 -16.06
C VAL A 170 -0.24 7.26 -16.12
N ARG A 171 -1.32 8.02 -16.32
CA ARG A 171 -2.66 7.47 -16.53
C ARG A 171 -2.72 6.45 -17.67
N ALA A 172 -2.20 6.82 -18.84
CA ALA A 172 -2.18 5.96 -20.01
C ALA A 172 -1.28 4.71 -19.79
N HIS A 173 -0.14 4.89 -19.12
CA HIS A 173 0.74 3.80 -18.72
C HIS A 173 0.04 2.80 -17.78
N VAL A 174 -0.72 3.30 -16.80
CA VAL A 174 -1.50 2.48 -15.88
C VAL A 174 -2.59 1.71 -16.63
N GLU A 175 -3.32 2.36 -17.53
CA GLU A 175 -4.34 1.69 -18.36
C GLU A 175 -3.74 0.58 -19.23
N ALA A 176 -2.59 0.82 -19.87
CA ALA A 176 -1.86 -0.20 -20.62
C ALA A 176 -1.39 -1.36 -19.72
N THR A 177 -0.94 -1.03 -18.50
CA THR A 177 -0.50 -2.01 -17.50
C THR A 177 -1.64 -2.91 -17.03
N MET A 178 -2.84 -2.35 -16.86
CA MET A 178 -4.07 -3.06 -16.49
C MET A 178 -4.57 -3.99 -17.59
N ALA A 179 -4.43 -3.58 -18.86
CA ALA A 179 -4.90 -4.34 -20.02
C ALA A 179 -4.10 -5.62 -20.31
N ARG A 180 -2.98 -5.85 -19.61
CA ARG A 180 -2.20 -7.09 -19.76
C ARG A 180 -2.96 -8.28 -19.19
N THR A 181 -3.13 -9.30 -20.02
CA THR A 181 -3.82 -10.55 -19.70
C THR A 181 -2.90 -11.64 -19.17
N GLU A 182 -1.59 -11.41 -19.12
CA GLU A 182 -0.55 -12.33 -18.66
C GLU A 182 0.44 -11.66 -17.70
#